data_AF-K1Z1I6-F1
#
_entry.id   AF-K1Z1I6-F1
#
_cell.length_a   1.000
_cell.length_b   1.000
_cell.length_c   1.000
_cell.angle_alpha   90.00
_cell.angle_beta   90.00
_cell.angle_gamma   90.00
#
_symmetry.space_group_name_H-M   'P 1'
#
loop_
_entity.id
_entity.type
_entity.pdbx_description
1 polymer ?
#
loop_
_entity_poly.entity_id
_entity_poly.type
_entity_poly.pdbx_seq_one_letter_code
_entity_poly.pdbx_strand_id
1 'polypeptide(L)'
;MNNTIVNLPHTRPLIAKKNINGGKLPKKVAIIYTDERREDFGTDEEYQTVSGSKEEAYGFQPYFEKLKIKTVYLKGNASLANNLRHEKPDMALNLVTTVKGYDYLGAT
;
A
#
# COMPACT_ATOMS: atom_id res chain seq x y z
N MET A 1 -12.21 0.37 -32.74
CA MET A 1 -10.83 -0.15 -32.76
C MET A 1 -10.22 0.10 -31.39
N ASN A 2 -10.01 -0.95 -30.58
CA ASN A 2 -9.31 -0.83 -29.30
C ASN A 2 -7.82 -0.63 -29.58
N ASN A 3 -7.36 0.63 -29.62
CA ASN A 3 -5.93 0.92 -29.68
C ASN A 3 -5.31 0.58 -28.32
N THR A 4 -4.73 -0.61 -28.21
CA THR A 4 -3.95 -1.02 -27.06
C THR A 4 -2.70 -0.15 -27.00
N ILE A 5 -2.66 0.82 -26.08
CA ILE A 5 -1.48 1.66 -25.87
C ILE A 5 -0.44 0.79 -25.14
N VAL A 6 0.62 0.41 -25.84
CA VAL A 6 1.74 -0.36 -25.28
C VAL A 6 2.54 0.55 -24.33
N ASN A 7 2.92 0.06 -23.16
CA ASN A 7 3.70 0.81 -22.15
C ASN A 7 5.16 0.99 -22.59
N LEU A 8 5.47 2.13 -23.20
CA LEU A 8 6.79 2.52 -23.71
C LEU A 8 7.11 3.95 -23.22
N PRO A 9 8.38 4.35 -23.11
CA PRO A 9 8.75 5.68 -22.60
C PRO A 9 7.99 6.84 -23.28
N HIS A 10 7.79 6.77 -24.60
CA HIS A 10 7.10 7.80 -25.39
C HIS A 10 5.56 7.73 -25.29
N THR A 11 4.99 6.63 -24.79
CA THR A 11 3.53 6.48 -24.60
C THR A 11 3.08 6.75 -23.17
N ARG A 12 4.01 6.81 -22.19
CA ARG A 12 3.71 7.15 -20.78
C ARG A 12 2.92 8.45 -20.60
N PRO A 13 3.19 9.55 -21.32
CA PRO A 13 2.35 10.76 -21.23
C PRO A 13 0.92 10.52 -21.70
N LEU A 14 0.73 9.69 -22.74
CA LEU A 14 -0.59 9.34 -23.27
C LEU A 14 -1.36 8.42 -22.30
N ILE A 15 -0.65 7.49 -21.65
CA ILE A 15 -1.19 6.62 -20.60
C ILE A 15 -1.60 7.46 -19.38
N ALA A 16 -0.75 8.39 -18.94
CA ALA A 16 -1.05 9.30 -17.84
C ALA A 16 -2.28 10.18 -18.14
N LYS A 17 -2.37 10.71 -19.37
CA LYS A 17 -3.48 11.54 -19.83
C LYS A 17 -4.80 10.76 -19.95
N LYS A 18 -4.72 9.45 -20.22
CA LYS A 18 -5.87 8.52 -20.20
C LYS A 18 -6.14 7.86 -18.85
N ASN A 19 -5.36 8.18 -17.80
CA ASN A 19 -5.66 7.63 -16.49
C ASN A 19 -7.02 8.18 -16.00
N ILE A 20 -7.72 7.39 -15.20
CA ILE A 20 -9.07 7.67 -14.68
C ILE A 20 -9.13 8.99 -13.89
N ASN A 21 -7.99 9.49 -13.44
CA ASN A 21 -7.81 10.72 -12.67
C ASN A 21 -7.21 11.89 -13.50
N GLY A 22 -7.16 11.78 -14.83
CA GLY A 22 -6.64 12.80 -15.75
C GLY A 22 -5.17 13.17 -15.52
N GLY A 23 -4.34 12.22 -15.06
CA GLY A 23 -2.92 12.44 -14.74
C GLY A 23 -2.66 13.14 -13.41
N LYS A 24 -3.70 13.37 -12.58
CA LYS A 24 -3.55 13.98 -11.25
C LYS A 24 -3.09 12.94 -10.23
N LEU A 25 -2.26 13.38 -9.28
CA LEU A 25 -1.87 12.60 -8.11
C LEU A 25 -3.09 12.35 -7.19
N PRO A 26 -3.09 11.25 -6.41
CA PRO A 26 -4.09 11.04 -5.37
C PRO A 26 -4.01 12.15 -4.33
N LYS A 27 -5.15 12.58 -3.77
CA LYS A 27 -5.19 13.54 -2.66
C LYS A 27 -5.03 12.84 -1.33
N LYS A 28 -5.49 11.58 -1.23
CA LYS A 28 -5.39 10.75 -0.03
C LYS A 28 -4.89 9.35 -0.37
N VAL A 29 -3.84 8.91 0.33
CA VAL A 29 -3.26 7.57 0.19
C VAL A 29 -3.37 6.83 1.52
N ALA A 30 -3.87 5.59 1.46
CA ALA A 30 -3.76 4.67 2.58
C ALA A 30 -2.45 3.87 2.45
N ILE A 31 -1.65 3.83 3.50
CA ILE A 31 -0.47 2.96 3.59
C ILE A 31 -0.84 1.84 4.54
N ILE A 32 -0.84 0.62 4.01
CA ILE A 32 -1.26 -0.57 4.75
C ILE A 32 -0.01 -1.31 5.23
N TYR A 33 0.07 -1.61 6.52
CA TYR A 33 1.22 -2.27 7.15
C TYR A 33 0.80 -3.53 7.90
N THR A 34 1.74 -4.45 8.11
CA THR A 34 1.50 -5.72 8.82
C THR A 34 1.00 -5.46 10.24
N ASP A 35 -0.05 -6.16 10.67
CA ASP A 35 -0.50 -6.15 12.07
C ASP A 35 0.38 -7.09 12.90
N GLU A 36 1.49 -6.56 13.39
CA GLU A 36 2.56 -7.27 14.13
C GLU A 36 2.12 -7.72 15.53
N ARG A 37 1.32 -8.78 15.62
CA ARG A 37 0.98 -9.40 16.90
C ARG A 37 1.89 -10.58 17.16
N ARG A 38 2.69 -10.56 18.23
CA ARG A 38 3.62 -11.65 18.58
C ARG A 38 2.92 -13.03 18.66
N GLU A 39 1.68 -13.06 19.12
CA GLU A 39 0.83 -14.27 19.22
C GLU A 39 0.53 -14.94 17.86
N ASP A 40 0.69 -14.23 16.75
CA ASP A 40 0.48 -14.77 15.40
C ASP A 40 1.69 -15.57 14.86
N PHE A 41 2.81 -15.61 15.58
CA PHE A 41 4.07 -16.21 15.12
C PHE A 41 4.52 -17.37 16.02
N GLY A 42 5.11 -18.41 15.40
CA GLY A 42 5.58 -19.59 16.11
C GLY A 42 6.88 -19.33 16.86
N THR A 43 7.76 -18.50 16.31
CA THR A 43 9.04 -18.16 16.94
C THR A 43 9.29 -16.65 17.05
N ASP A 44 10.27 -16.27 17.86
CA ASP A 44 10.68 -14.87 17.98
C ASP A 44 11.35 -14.39 16.70
N GLU A 45 12.14 -15.25 16.05
CA GLU A 45 12.81 -14.94 14.78
C GLU A 45 11.80 -14.59 13.69
N GLU A 46 10.71 -15.36 13.56
CA GLU A 46 9.62 -15.06 12.63
C GLU A 46 8.99 -13.69 12.92
N TYR A 47 8.70 -13.41 14.20
CA TYR A 47 8.16 -12.10 14.60
C TYR A 47 9.12 -10.94 14.29
N GLN A 48 10.43 -11.12 14.50
CA GLN A 48 11.43 -10.09 14.21
C GLN A 48 11.46 -9.70 12.72
N THR A 49 11.07 -10.60 11.80
CA THR A 49 11.02 -10.27 10.37
C THR A 49 9.95 -9.24 10.00
N VAL A 50 8.93 -9.08 10.85
CA VAL A 50 7.82 -8.12 10.63
C VAL A 50 7.83 -6.97 11.62
N SER A 51 8.59 -7.08 12.71
CA SER A 51 8.66 -6.07 13.75
C SER A 51 9.13 -4.73 13.17
N GLY A 52 8.41 -3.65 13.46
CA GLY A 52 8.70 -2.32 12.93
C GLY A 52 7.93 -1.97 11.66
N SER A 53 6.95 -2.80 11.25
CA SER A 53 6.15 -2.58 10.04
C SER A 53 5.42 -1.23 10.04
N LYS A 54 4.99 -0.76 11.22
CA LYS A 54 4.32 0.53 11.36
C LYS A 54 5.29 1.70 11.16
N GLU A 55 6.46 1.62 11.75
CA GLU A 55 7.53 2.60 11.65
C GLU A 55 8.03 2.71 10.21
N GLU A 56 8.17 1.58 9.52
CA GLU A 56 8.49 1.55 8.09
C GLU A 56 7.43 2.28 7.26
N ALA A 57 6.14 2.02 7.51
CA ALA A 57 5.06 2.73 6.85
C ALA A 57 5.12 4.24 7.10
N TYR A 58 5.44 4.67 8.32
CA TYR A 58 5.61 6.09 8.66
C TYR A 58 6.82 6.72 7.96
N GLY A 59 7.85 5.93 7.62
CA GLY A 59 8.99 6.37 6.82
C GLY A 59 8.59 6.98 5.46
N PHE A 60 7.41 6.64 4.92
CA PHE A 60 6.90 7.22 3.69
C PHE A 60 6.31 8.64 3.85
N GLN A 61 5.98 9.06 5.07
CA GLN A 61 5.32 10.34 5.34
C GLN A 61 5.99 11.55 4.68
N PRO A 62 7.33 11.75 4.81
CA PRO A 62 7.98 12.94 4.27
C PRO A 62 7.89 13.03 2.74
N TYR A 63 7.76 11.89 2.06
CA TYR A 63 7.64 11.85 0.60
C TYR A 63 6.24 12.23 0.15
N PHE A 64 5.19 11.73 0.82
CA PHE A 64 3.80 12.11 0.53
C PHE A 64 3.50 13.55 0.90
N GLU A 65 4.07 14.07 1.99
CA GLU A 65 3.96 15.48 2.38
C GLU A 65 4.54 16.43 1.33
N LYS A 66 5.73 16.12 0.79
CA LYS A 66 6.35 16.89 -0.32
C LYS A 66 5.45 16.93 -1.56
N LEU A 67 4.66 15.89 -1.78
CA LEU A 67 3.69 15.79 -2.88
C LEU A 67 2.33 16.41 -2.54
N LYS A 68 2.16 16.95 -1.32
CA LYS A 68 0.89 17.47 -0.78
C LYS A 68 -0.23 16.44 -0.77
N ILE A 69 0.12 15.19 -0.49
CA ILE A 69 -0.80 14.04 -0.42
C ILE A 69 -1.05 13.72 1.06
N LYS A 70 -2.32 13.59 1.45
CA LYS A 70 -2.71 13.16 2.79
C LYS A 70 -2.46 11.66 2.95
N THR A 71 -1.81 11.23 4.02
CA THR A 71 -1.63 9.81 4.34
C THR A 71 -2.55 9.37 5.48
N VAL A 72 -2.99 8.11 5.43
CA VAL A 72 -3.58 7.39 6.55
C VAL A 72 -2.92 6.02 6.64
N TYR A 73 -2.71 5.52 7.85
CA TYR A 73 -1.96 4.29 8.08
C TYR A 73 -2.88 3.23 8.65
N LEU A 74 -3.02 2.10 7.95
CA LEU A 74 -4.00 1.07 8.26
C LEU A 74 -3.32 -0.27 8.52
N LYS A 75 -3.75 -0.97 9.57
CA LYS A 75 -3.32 -2.34 9.82
C LYS A 75 -3.90 -3.30 8.77
N GLY A 76 -3.07 -4.21 8.29
CA GLY A 76 -3.40 -5.30 7.36
C GLY A 76 -4.13 -6.45 8.03
N ASN A 77 -5.24 -6.17 8.74
CA ASN A 77 -5.99 -7.17 9.50
C ASN A 77 -7.46 -7.27 9.04
N ALA A 78 -8.28 -8.04 9.75
CA ALA A 78 -9.68 -8.26 9.40
C ALA A 78 -10.53 -6.97 9.31
N SER A 79 -10.11 -5.89 9.97
CA SER A 79 -10.78 -4.60 9.93
C SER A 79 -10.38 -3.75 8.72
N LEU A 80 -9.37 -4.14 7.93
CA LEU A 80 -8.83 -3.38 6.80
C LEU A 80 -9.92 -2.96 5.81
N ALA A 81 -10.82 -3.87 5.44
CA ALA A 81 -11.89 -3.57 4.48
C ALA A 81 -12.87 -2.50 5.01
N ASN A 82 -13.20 -2.54 6.30
CA ASN A 82 -14.01 -1.50 6.95
C ASN A 82 -13.26 -0.16 7.00
N ASN A 83 -11.98 -0.19 7.37
CA ASN A 83 -11.15 1.01 7.46
C ASN A 83 -10.97 1.68 6.09
N LEU A 84 -10.74 0.91 5.02
CA LEU A 84 -10.67 1.44 3.66
C LEU A 84 -11.99 2.08 3.22
N ARG A 85 -13.13 1.47 3.56
CA ARG A 85 -14.46 2.05 3.28
C ARG A 85 -14.71 3.35 4.05
N HIS A 86 -14.25 3.42 5.29
CA HIS A 86 -14.38 4.61 6.12
C HIS A 86 -13.47 5.73 5.65
N GLU A 87 -12.19 5.42 5.43
CA GLU A 87 -11.18 6.40 5.05
C GLU A 87 -11.32 6.89 3.61
N LYS A 88 -11.86 6.07 2.70
CA LYS A 88 -12.04 6.39 1.27
C LYS A 88 -10.77 7.01 0.63
N PRO A 89 -9.62 6.33 0.71
CA PRO A 89 -8.42 6.82 0.04
C PRO A 89 -8.60 6.76 -1.49
N ASP A 90 -7.92 7.65 -2.22
CA ASP A 90 -7.88 7.61 -3.68
C ASP A 90 -6.98 6.47 -4.18
N MET A 91 -6.05 6.03 -3.35
CA MET A 91 -5.09 4.95 -3.62
C MET A 91 -4.67 4.27 -2.32
N ALA A 92 -4.42 2.97 -2.36
CA ALA A 92 -3.81 2.22 -1.26
C ALA A 92 -2.44 1.67 -1.69
N LEU A 93 -1.44 1.84 -0.83
CA LEU A 93 -0.11 1.22 -0.96
C LEU A 93 -0.03 0.08 0.05
N ASN A 94 0.13 -1.15 -0.44
CA ASN A 94 0.21 -2.33 0.40
C ASN A 94 1.68 -2.65 0.73
N LEU A 95 2.05 -2.51 2.01
CA LEU A 95 3.34 -2.91 2.57
C LEU A 95 3.22 -4.14 3.49
N VAL A 96 2.07 -4.82 3.48
CA VAL A 96 1.85 -6.02 4.31
C VAL A 96 2.73 -7.16 3.79
N THR A 97 3.59 -7.67 4.67
CA THR A 97 4.48 -8.81 4.41
C THR A 97 3.86 -10.14 4.83
N THR A 98 3.06 -10.15 5.89
CA THR A 98 2.36 -11.36 6.38
C THR A 98 0.94 -11.05 6.83
N VAL A 99 0.06 -12.05 6.81
CA VAL A 99 -1.28 -11.95 7.43
C VAL A 99 -1.40 -13.03 8.49
N LYS A 100 -1.43 -12.62 9.76
CA LYS A 100 -1.42 -13.52 10.94
C LYS A 100 -0.24 -14.50 10.91
N GLY A 101 0.97 -14.00 10.65
CA GLY A 101 2.20 -14.81 10.62
C GLY A 101 2.38 -15.68 9.38
N TYR A 102 1.36 -15.80 8.52
CA TYR A 102 1.49 -16.48 7.24
C TYR A 102 2.03 -15.52 6.19
N ASP A 103 3.21 -15.86 5.66
CA ASP A 103 3.76 -15.21 4.47
C ASP A 103 3.08 -15.81 3.23
N TYR A 104 2.21 -15.02 2.61
CA TYR A 104 1.50 -15.40 1.38
C TYR A 104 2.26 -14.98 0.12
N LEU A 105 3.40 -14.29 0.25
CA LEU A 105 4.23 -13.84 -0.87
C LEU A 105 5.27 -14.89 -1.29
N GLY A 106 5.60 -15.84 -0.40
CA GLY A 106 6.53 -16.95 -0.67
C GLY A 106 5.88 -18.30 -1.02
N ALA A 107 4.55 -18.39 -1.04
CA ALA A 107 3.84 -19.65 -1.28
C ALA A 107 3.89 -20.04 -2.78
N THR A 108 4.73 -21.02 -3.10
CA THR A 108 4.73 -21.78 -4.38
C THR A 108 4.50 -23.25 -4.11
#